data_AF-A0A511TED3-F1
#
_entry.id   AF-A0A511TED3-F1
#
_cell.length_a   1.000
_cell.length_b   1.000
_cell.length_c   1.000
_cell.angle_alpha   90.00
_cell.angle_beta   90.00
_cell.angle_gamma   90.00
#
_symmetry.space_group_name_H-M   'P 1'
#
loop_
_entity.id
_entity.type
_entity.pdbx_description
1 polymer ?
#
loop_
_entity_poly.entity_id
_entity_poly.type
_entity_poly.pdbx_seq_one_letter_code
_entity_poly.pdbx_strand_id
1 'polypeptide(L)'
;MGDGPMLTVVAGPTASGKTALGIELARRLGGEIVSADSQQVYRHFDIGTAKPSVEELAAVPHHLLSMVDPLETFSAAEYQRRADAAIADITGRGRPVIIVGGTGLYLRILLHGVVEAPGALPALRAEMEALAAEQGREAVHRRLAAVDPETAAKLPVQDLVRVVRALEIHAQTGVPASEFRKAHAFLPDRYPFRLFVLEPAREDLYARINARTEAMFAAGLVDETRALMARGYAEAAPMRSVGYVQARAVVDGRMSVAEAIQDTAQETRRYAKRQLTWFRKEAGAVFVPPPYDALREHSPQSLG
;
A
#
# COMPACT_ATOMS: atom_id res chain seq x y z
N MET A 1 13.28 -21.72 0.10
CA MET A 1 12.60 -21.01 -1.01
C MET A 1 11.20 -21.61 -1.09
N GLY A 2 10.14 -20.81 -1.18
CA GLY A 2 8.79 -21.36 -1.29
C GLY A 2 8.61 -22.14 -2.60
N ASP A 3 7.83 -23.22 -2.59
CA ASP A 3 7.51 -24.06 -3.76
C ASP A 3 6.50 -23.41 -4.73
N GLY A 4 6.38 -22.07 -4.69
CA GLY A 4 5.41 -21.30 -5.46
C GLY A 4 5.94 -20.83 -6.82
N PRO A 5 5.07 -20.23 -7.66
CA PRO A 5 5.48 -19.60 -8.91
C PRO A 5 6.43 -18.42 -8.66
N MET A 6 7.40 -18.21 -9.57
CA MET A 6 8.26 -17.03 -9.55
C MET A 6 7.43 -15.76 -9.78
N LEU A 7 7.42 -14.86 -8.81
CA LEU A 7 6.74 -13.56 -8.91
C LEU A 7 7.70 -12.47 -9.36
N THR A 8 7.30 -11.70 -10.37
CA THR A 8 8.03 -10.46 -10.72
C THR A 8 7.34 -9.27 -10.06
N VAL A 9 8.02 -8.58 -9.15
CA VAL A 9 7.44 -7.48 -8.39
C VAL A 9 8.04 -6.15 -8.85
N VAL A 10 7.18 -5.25 -9.33
CA VAL A 10 7.51 -3.89 -9.73
C VAL A 10 6.95 -2.92 -8.69
N ALA A 11 7.85 -2.46 -7.81
CA ALA A 11 7.58 -1.59 -6.69
C ALA A 11 8.24 -0.21 -6.84
N GLY A 12 8.00 0.70 -5.90
CA GLY A 12 8.53 2.07 -5.94
C GLY A 12 7.51 3.16 -5.59
N PRO A 13 7.95 4.42 -5.49
CA PRO A 13 7.13 5.53 -5.03
C PRO A 13 6.01 5.86 -6.02
N THR A 14 4.93 6.48 -5.55
CA THR A 14 3.90 7.05 -6.45
C THR A 14 4.54 7.96 -7.50
N ALA A 15 3.96 8.00 -8.70
CA ALA A 15 4.48 8.69 -9.89
C ALA A 15 5.84 8.21 -10.43
N SER A 16 6.38 7.06 -9.98
CA SER A 16 7.61 6.50 -10.56
C SER A 16 7.46 5.79 -11.91
N GLY A 17 6.23 5.57 -12.40
CA GLY A 17 5.98 4.89 -13.67
C GLY A 17 5.74 3.37 -13.58
N LYS A 18 5.52 2.82 -12.37
CA LYS A 18 5.31 1.38 -12.16
C LYS A 18 4.19 0.78 -13.01
N THR A 19 3.05 1.47 -13.14
CA THR A 19 1.90 0.99 -13.91
C THR A 19 2.30 0.79 -15.38
N ALA A 20 2.84 1.83 -16.01
CA ALA A 20 3.29 1.78 -17.39
C ALA A 20 4.34 0.67 -17.62
N LEU A 21 5.34 0.56 -16.74
CA LEU A 21 6.36 -0.48 -16.86
C LEU A 21 5.80 -1.89 -16.60
N GLY A 22 4.90 -2.03 -15.64
CA GLY A 22 4.21 -3.28 -15.34
C GLY A 22 3.40 -3.77 -16.53
N ILE A 23 2.68 -2.87 -17.21
CA ILE A 23 1.93 -3.15 -18.43
C ILE A 23 2.88 -3.53 -19.57
N GLU A 24 3.96 -2.77 -19.78
CA GLU A 24 5.00 -3.10 -20.77
C GLU A 24 5.53 -4.52 -20.57
N LEU A 25 5.88 -4.86 -19.33
CA LEU A 25 6.40 -6.17 -18.95
C LEU A 25 5.35 -7.28 -19.14
N ALA A 26 4.13 -7.08 -18.66
CA ALA A 26 3.05 -8.05 -18.80
C ALA A 26 2.73 -8.35 -20.27
N ARG A 27 2.72 -7.33 -21.14
CA ARG A 27 2.53 -7.53 -22.59
C ARG A 27 3.66 -8.36 -23.20
N ARG A 28 4.92 -8.03 -22.88
CA ARG A 28 6.10 -8.72 -23.40
C ARG A 28 6.15 -10.18 -22.98
N LEU A 29 5.77 -10.48 -21.73
CA LEU A 29 5.82 -11.83 -21.17
C LEU A 29 4.53 -12.64 -21.38
N GLY A 30 3.48 -12.03 -21.94
CA GLY A 30 2.15 -12.63 -21.98
C GLY A 30 1.57 -12.87 -20.57
N GLY A 31 2.00 -12.10 -19.58
CA GLY A 31 1.58 -12.22 -18.18
C GLY A 31 0.38 -11.36 -17.81
N GLU A 32 0.04 -11.38 -16.52
CA GLU A 32 -1.06 -10.61 -15.94
C GLU A 32 -0.59 -9.85 -14.70
N ILE A 33 -1.27 -8.74 -14.40
CA ILE A 33 -0.90 -7.85 -13.29
C ILE A 33 -1.78 -8.13 -12.08
N VAL A 34 -1.17 -8.29 -10.90
CA VAL A 34 -1.86 -8.24 -9.60
C VAL A 34 -1.49 -6.92 -8.93
N SER A 35 -2.48 -6.05 -8.71
CA SER A 35 -2.25 -4.75 -8.08
C SER A 35 -1.95 -4.90 -6.59
N ALA A 36 -0.90 -4.25 -6.10
CA ALA A 36 -0.51 -4.14 -4.69
C ALA A 36 -0.66 -2.69 -4.18
N ASP A 37 -1.86 -2.14 -4.36
CA ASP A 37 -2.24 -0.79 -3.93
C ASP A 37 -3.49 -0.80 -3.05
N SER A 38 -3.38 -0.29 -1.83
CA SER A 38 -4.49 -0.31 -0.86
C SER A 38 -5.64 0.65 -1.16
N GLN A 39 -5.49 1.57 -2.11
CA GLN A 39 -6.54 2.52 -2.48
C GLN A 39 -7.27 2.08 -3.75
N GLN A 40 -6.55 1.49 -4.71
CA GLN A 40 -7.12 1.09 -6.00
C GLN A 40 -8.06 -0.13 -5.94
N VAL A 41 -8.09 -0.84 -4.82
CA VAL A 41 -9.01 -1.96 -4.56
C VAL A 41 -10.48 -1.52 -4.45
N TYR A 42 -10.75 -0.26 -4.08
CA TYR A 42 -12.10 0.23 -3.82
C TYR A 42 -12.79 0.73 -5.09
N ARG A 43 -14.06 0.36 -5.30
CA ARG A 43 -14.87 0.84 -6.44
C ARG A 43 -15.11 2.35 -6.37
N HIS A 44 -15.31 3.00 -7.52
CA HIS A 44 -15.66 4.42 -7.66
C HIS A 44 -14.62 5.46 -7.25
N PHE A 45 -13.57 5.08 -6.53
CA PHE A 45 -12.46 5.96 -6.20
C PHE A 45 -11.38 5.88 -7.28
N ASP A 46 -11.55 6.59 -8.41
CA ASP A 46 -10.77 6.37 -9.62
C ASP A 46 -9.68 7.44 -9.82
N ILE A 47 -10.04 8.73 -9.83
CA ILE A 47 -9.12 9.84 -10.12
C ILE A 47 -8.11 9.99 -8.98
N GLY A 48 -8.58 10.09 -7.74
CA GLY A 48 -7.70 10.39 -6.60
C GLY A 48 -6.79 9.23 -6.20
N THR A 49 -7.12 8.00 -6.58
CA THR A 49 -6.25 6.82 -6.41
C THR A 49 -5.38 6.57 -7.64
N ALA A 50 -5.65 7.34 -8.71
CA ALA A 50 -5.03 7.27 -10.01
C ALA A 50 -4.88 5.82 -10.48
N LYS A 51 -6.03 5.16 -10.53
CA LYS A 51 -6.21 3.86 -11.16
C LYS A 51 -5.75 3.90 -12.63
N PRO A 52 -5.35 2.75 -13.17
CA PRO A 52 -5.03 2.67 -14.59
C PRO A 52 -6.21 3.14 -15.43
N SER A 53 -5.92 3.82 -16.55
CA SER A 53 -6.95 4.28 -17.50
C SER A 53 -7.65 3.11 -18.18
N VAL A 54 -8.76 3.38 -18.89
CA VAL A 54 -9.47 2.35 -19.67
C VAL A 54 -8.54 1.70 -20.70
N GLU A 55 -7.68 2.48 -21.33
CA GLU A 55 -6.69 2.00 -22.31
C GLU A 55 -5.62 1.11 -21.64
N GLU A 56 -5.16 1.49 -20.45
CA GLU A 56 -4.20 0.70 -19.66
C GLU A 56 -4.82 -0.63 -19.18
N LEU A 57 -6.08 -0.60 -18.74
CA LEU A 57 -6.83 -1.80 -18.33
C LEU A 57 -7.13 -2.73 -19.52
N ALA A 58 -7.36 -2.17 -20.71
CA ALA A 58 -7.55 -2.94 -21.94
C ALA A 58 -6.25 -3.56 -22.46
N ALA A 59 -5.09 -3.02 -22.09
CA ALA A 59 -3.80 -3.48 -22.59
C ALA A 59 -3.39 -4.85 -22.02
N VAL A 60 -3.66 -5.12 -20.74
CA VAL A 60 -3.40 -6.39 -20.05
C VAL A 60 -4.40 -6.63 -18.92
N PRO A 61 -4.72 -7.89 -18.56
CA PRO A 61 -5.55 -8.18 -17.39
C PRO A 61 -4.91 -7.64 -16.10
N HIS A 62 -5.71 -6.92 -15.32
CA HIS A 62 -5.36 -6.44 -13.99
C HIS A 62 -6.29 -7.05 -12.94
N HIS A 63 -5.70 -7.60 -11.89
CA HIS A 63 -6.38 -8.19 -10.74
C HIS A 63 -6.29 -7.25 -9.54
N LEU A 64 -7.26 -7.41 -8.62
CA LEU A 64 -7.37 -6.64 -7.38
C LEU A 64 -7.57 -5.13 -7.57
N LEU A 65 -8.27 -4.74 -8.62
CA LEU A 65 -8.73 -3.37 -8.84
C LEU A 65 -10.25 -3.30 -8.72
N SER A 66 -10.78 -2.22 -8.12
CA SER A 66 -12.22 -1.94 -8.08
C SER A 66 -13.09 -3.14 -7.63
N MET A 67 -12.61 -3.92 -6.66
CA MET A 67 -13.26 -5.16 -6.21
C MET A 67 -14.02 -4.99 -4.89
N VAL A 68 -13.67 -3.98 -4.09
CA VAL A 68 -14.17 -3.74 -2.73
C VAL A 68 -15.20 -2.61 -2.75
N ASP A 69 -16.31 -2.78 -2.02
CA ASP A 69 -17.24 -1.68 -1.79
C ASP A 69 -16.58 -0.61 -0.88
N PRO A 70 -16.76 0.70 -1.15
CA PRO A 70 -16.14 1.75 -0.33
C PRO A 70 -16.35 1.67 1.19
N LEU A 71 -17.46 1.09 1.65
CA LEU A 71 -17.77 0.98 3.08
C LEU A 71 -17.29 -0.34 3.69
N GLU A 72 -16.82 -1.29 2.87
CA GLU A 72 -16.24 -2.53 3.37
C GLU A 72 -14.83 -2.30 3.92
N THR A 73 -14.51 -3.01 5.01
CA THR A 73 -13.15 -3.00 5.54
C THR A 73 -12.26 -3.93 4.72
N PHE A 74 -11.13 -3.41 4.21
CA PHE A 74 -10.15 -4.20 3.47
C PHE A 74 -8.81 -4.27 4.19
N SER A 75 -8.50 -5.44 4.76
CA SER A 75 -7.28 -5.66 5.54
C SER A 75 -6.13 -6.19 4.68
N ALA A 76 -4.90 -6.11 5.19
CA ALA A 76 -3.74 -6.73 4.54
C ALA A 76 -3.88 -8.26 4.42
N ALA A 77 -4.55 -8.91 5.39
CA ALA A 77 -4.82 -10.35 5.34
C ALA A 77 -5.85 -10.70 4.26
N GLU A 78 -6.89 -9.87 4.08
CA GLU A 78 -7.84 -10.05 2.99
C GLU A 78 -7.17 -9.81 1.63
N TYR A 79 -6.32 -8.79 1.51
CA TYR A 79 -5.48 -8.59 0.33
C TYR A 79 -4.66 -9.84 0.00
N GLN A 80 -3.96 -10.41 0.99
CA GLN A 80 -3.14 -11.61 0.82
C GLN A 80 -3.96 -12.77 0.27
N ARG A 81 -5.11 -13.09 0.90
CA ARG A 81 -6.00 -14.18 0.42
C ARG A 81 -6.44 -13.99 -1.03
N ARG A 82 -6.86 -12.78 -1.39
CA ARG A 82 -7.32 -12.49 -2.77
C ARG A 82 -6.17 -12.47 -3.76
N ALA A 83 -4.99 -12.01 -3.36
CA ALA A 83 -3.77 -12.09 -4.17
C ALA A 83 -3.34 -13.53 -4.41
N ASP A 84 -3.36 -14.38 -3.39
CA ASP A 84 -3.06 -15.81 -3.53
C ASP A 84 -4.02 -16.48 -4.53
N ALA A 85 -5.32 -16.19 -4.42
CA ALA A 85 -6.31 -16.73 -5.36
C ALA A 85 -6.07 -16.26 -6.80
N ALA A 86 -5.76 -14.98 -7.02
CA ALA A 86 -5.42 -14.45 -8.34
C ALA A 86 -4.13 -15.08 -8.89
N ILE A 87 -3.09 -15.23 -8.05
CA ILE A 87 -1.82 -15.88 -8.41
C ILE A 87 -2.07 -17.33 -8.84
N ALA A 88 -2.87 -18.08 -8.07
CA ALA A 88 -3.21 -19.46 -8.39
C ALA A 88 -3.98 -19.59 -9.71
N ASP A 89 -4.94 -18.71 -9.98
CA ASP A 89 -5.68 -18.68 -11.24
C ASP A 89 -4.78 -18.36 -12.44
N ILE A 90 -3.95 -17.31 -12.34
CA ILE A 90 -3.05 -16.89 -13.42
C ILE A 90 -2.04 -18.01 -13.75
N THR A 91 -1.49 -18.64 -12.72
CA THR A 91 -0.47 -19.69 -12.88
C THR A 91 -1.07 -21.04 -13.28
N GLY A 92 -2.30 -21.36 -12.86
CA GLY A 92 -3.07 -22.48 -13.37
C GLY A 92 -3.35 -22.38 -14.88
N ARG A 93 -3.38 -21.15 -15.42
CA ARG A 93 -3.45 -20.86 -16.86
C ARG A 93 -2.07 -20.77 -17.54
N GLY A 94 -0.98 -21.10 -16.82
CA GLY A 94 0.39 -21.11 -17.33
C GLY A 94 0.97 -19.71 -17.62
N ARG A 95 0.39 -18.65 -17.06
CA ARG A 95 0.81 -17.27 -17.36
C ARG A 95 1.74 -16.70 -16.28
N PRO A 96 2.71 -15.84 -16.65
CA PRO A 96 3.53 -15.13 -15.66
C PRO A 96 2.72 -14.15 -14.82
N VAL A 97 3.09 -14.03 -13.54
CA VAL A 97 2.50 -13.08 -12.59
C VAL A 97 3.42 -11.87 -12.39
N ILE A 98 2.88 -10.68 -12.62
CA ILE A 98 3.54 -9.42 -12.33
C ILE A 98 2.80 -8.71 -11.20
N ILE A 99 3.46 -8.51 -10.05
CA ILE A 99 2.90 -7.72 -8.96
C ILE A 99 3.30 -6.27 -9.16
N VAL A 100 2.34 -5.34 -9.20
CA VAL A 100 2.61 -3.90 -9.41
C VAL A 100 2.00 -3.11 -8.28
N GLY A 101 2.79 -2.32 -7.55
CA GLY A 101 2.20 -1.48 -6.50
C GLY A 101 3.18 -0.74 -5.61
N GLY A 102 2.62 0.07 -4.70
CA GLY A 102 3.38 0.92 -3.78
C GLY A 102 3.08 0.68 -2.30
N THR A 103 2.15 -0.23 -1.98
CA THR A 103 1.78 -0.52 -0.60
C THR A 103 2.74 -1.56 -0.02
N GLY A 104 3.80 -1.07 0.66
CA GLY A 104 4.83 -1.93 1.23
C GLY A 104 4.31 -3.03 2.17
N LEU A 105 3.27 -2.75 2.96
CA LEU A 105 2.64 -3.76 3.82
C LEU A 105 2.00 -4.90 3.01
N TYR A 106 1.36 -4.60 1.88
CA TYR A 106 0.73 -5.59 1.00
C TYR A 106 1.77 -6.47 0.33
N LEU A 107 2.86 -5.87 -0.14
CA LEU A 107 3.98 -6.64 -0.70
C LEU A 107 4.63 -7.52 0.37
N ARG A 108 4.87 -6.99 1.57
CA ARG A 108 5.48 -7.78 2.65
C ARG A 108 4.62 -8.97 3.07
N ILE A 109 3.31 -8.78 3.27
CA ILE A 109 2.42 -9.88 3.65
C ILE A 109 2.28 -10.91 2.52
N LEU A 110 2.31 -10.49 1.26
CA LEU A 110 2.26 -11.42 0.13
C LEU A 110 3.54 -12.26 0.03
N LEU A 111 4.71 -11.63 0.11
CA LEU A 111 6.00 -12.27 -0.15
C LEU A 111 6.51 -13.07 1.06
N HIS A 112 6.34 -12.54 2.27
CA HIS A 112 6.92 -13.12 3.49
C HIS A 112 5.85 -13.67 4.45
N GLY A 113 4.57 -13.41 4.17
CA GLY A 113 3.50 -13.72 5.11
C GLY A 113 3.42 -12.75 6.28
N VAL A 114 2.57 -13.10 7.23
CA VAL A 114 2.56 -12.55 8.60
C VAL A 114 2.37 -13.72 9.54
N VAL A 115 2.89 -13.64 10.76
CA VAL A 115 2.42 -14.56 11.80
C VAL A 115 0.96 -14.22 12.06
N GLU A 116 0.12 -15.24 12.04
CA GLU A 116 -1.31 -15.11 12.30
C GLU A 116 -1.49 -14.51 13.69
N ALA A 117 -1.93 -13.26 13.72
CA ALA A 117 -2.18 -12.51 14.93
C ALA A 117 -3.70 -12.29 15.03
N PRO A 118 -4.29 -12.36 16.24
CA PRO A 118 -5.72 -12.14 16.41
C PRO A 118 -6.18 -10.79 15.85
N GLY A 119 -7.47 -10.66 15.51
CA GLY A 119 -8.04 -9.46 14.93
C GLY A 119 -7.89 -8.19 15.81
N ALA A 120 -8.42 -7.07 15.31
CA ALA A 120 -8.53 -5.86 16.14
C ALA A 120 -9.52 -6.10 17.29
N LEU A 121 -9.30 -5.44 18.43
CA LEU A 121 -10.24 -5.43 19.55
C LEU A 121 -10.87 -4.03 19.68
N PRO A 122 -12.10 -3.81 19.17
CA PRO A 122 -12.73 -2.48 19.18
C PRO A 122 -12.83 -1.87 20.58
N ALA A 123 -13.17 -2.67 21.59
CA ALA A 123 -13.28 -2.22 22.97
C ALA A 123 -11.93 -1.74 23.54
N LEU A 124 -10.86 -2.51 23.34
CA LEU A 124 -9.53 -2.11 23.77
C LEU A 124 -9.04 -0.87 23.02
N ARG A 125 -9.33 -0.78 21.71
CA ARG A 125 -8.97 0.40 20.93
C ARG A 125 -9.65 1.67 21.46
N ALA A 126 -10.96 1.60 21.71
CA ALA A 126 -11.70 2.71 22.31
C ALA A 126 -11.15 3.09 23.69
N GLU A 127 -10.81 2.11 24.53
CA GLU A 127 -10.18 2.36 25.84
C GLU A 127 -8.82 3.06 25.70
N MET A 128 -7.96 2.59 24.79
CA MET A 128 -6.63 3.20 24.60
C MET A 128 -6.72 4.59 23.95
N GLU A 129 -7.69 4.82 23.07
CA GLU A 129 -7.96 6.14 22.50
C GLU A 129 -8.45 7.12 23.57
N ALA A 130 -9.37 6.70 24.45
CA ALA A 130 -9.81 7.50 25.59
C ALA A 130 -8.63 7.82 26.54
N LEU A 131 -7.82 6.82 26.89
CA LEU A 131 -6.63 7.02 27.72
C LEU A 131 -5.63 8.00 27.09
N ALA A 132 -5.41 7.90 25.77
CA ALA A 132 -4.53 8.82 25.06
C ALA A 132 -5.08 10.26 25.07
N ALA A 133 -6.40 10.43 24.98
CA ALA A 133 -7.05 11.73 25.03
C ALA A 133 -7.00 12.36 26.43
N GLU A 134 -7.17 11.57 27.48
CA GLU A 134 -7.21 12.04 28.87
C GLU A 134 -5.82 12.25 29.48
N GLN A 135 -4.88 11.32 29.23
CA GLN A 135 -3.59 11.25 29.94
C GLN A 135 -2.37 11.34 29.01
N GLY A 136 -2.60 11.52 27.71
CA GLY A 136 -1.54 11.58 26.71
C GLY A 136 -1.11 10.20 26.18
N ARG A 137 -0.45 10.21 25.02
CA ARG A 137 0.00 8.99 24.33
C ARG A 137 1.08 8.24 25.11
N GLU A 138 1.84 8.97 25.94
CA GLU A 138 2.82 8.43 26.86
C GLU A 138 2.19 7.45 27.85
N ALA A 139 0.95 7.66 28.27
CA ALA A 139 0.25 6.75 29.17
C ALA A 139 -0.02 5.39 28.50
N VAL A 140 -0.45 5.41 27.24
CA VAL A 140 -0.65 4.19 26.45
C VAL A 140 0.69 3.50 26.17
N HIS A 141 1.74 4.28 25.85
CA HIS A 141 3.08 3.74 25.61
C HIS A 141 3.66 3.07 26.87
N ARG A 142 3.43 3.61 28.07
CA ARG A 142 3.79 2.95 29.33
C ARG A 142 3.08 1.61 29.52
N ARG A 143 1.80 1.51 29.16
CA ARG A 143 1.08 0.22 29.18
C ARG A 143 1.74 -0.80 28.27
N LEU A 144 2.14 -0.38 27.06
CA LEU A 144 2.89 -1.25 26.15
C LEU A 144 4.25 -1.64 26.74
N ALA A 145 5.01 -0.70 27.31
CA ALA A 145 6.32 -0.99 27.89
C ALA A 145 6.27 -2.00 29.04
N ALA A 146 5.15 -2.06 29.77
CA ALA A 146 4.94 -3.03 30.84
C ALA A 146 4.77 -4.48 30.34
N VAL A 147 4.22 -4.68 29.13
CA VAL A 147 3.93 -6.02 28.58
C VAL A 147 4.87 -6.42 27.44
N ASP A 148 5.45 -5.45 26.73
CA ASP A 148 6.33 -5.66 25.59
C ASP A 148 7.39 -4.53 25.49
N PRO A 149 8.41 -4.53 26.38
CA PRO A 149 9.42 -3.49 26.43
C PRO A 149 10.25 -3.41 25.14
N GLU A 150 10.47 -4.54 24.45
CA GLU A 150 11.19 -4.56 23.18
C GLU A 150 10.43 -3.82 22.07
N THR A 151 9.12 -4.03 21.97
CA THR A 151 8.28 -3.29 21.03
C THR A 151 8.20 -1.81 21.40
N ALA A 152 8.05 -1.50 22.69
CA ALA A 152 7.97 -0.13 23.19
C ALA A 152 9.23 0.69 22.86
N ALA A 153 10.43 0.10 22.98
CA ALA A 153 11.69 0.77 22.66
C ALA A 153 11.84 1.12 21.17
N LYS A 154 11.18 0.36 20.28
CA LYS A 154 11.25 0.54 18.81
C LYS A 154 10.18 1.48 18.27
N LEU A 155 9.02 1.55 18.92
CA LEU A 155 7.88 2.36 18.47
C LEU A 155 7.93 3.77 19.08
N PRO A 156 7.86 4.83 18.24
CA PRO A 156 7.65 6.18 18.75
C PRO A 156 6.33 6.27 19.52
N VAL A 157 6.31 7.03 20.61
CA VAL A 157 5.10 7.32 21.39
C VAL A 157 3.94 7.81 20.50
N GLN A 158 4.28 8.48 19.40
CA GLN A 158 3.29 9.11 18.54
C GLN A 158 2.61 8.14 17.57
N ASP A 159 3.14 6.92 17.44
CA ASP A 159 2.56 5.84 16.62
C ASP A 159 1.50 5.06 17.42
N LEU A 160 0.46 5.77 17.89
CA LEU A 160 -0.61 5.22 18.73
C LEU A 160 -1.24 3.96 18.09
N VAL A 161 -1.41 3.97 16.77
CA VAL A 161 -1.99 2.84 16.03
C VAL A 161 -1.18 1.57 16.22
N ARG A 162 0.15 1.62 16.06
CA ARG A 162 0.99 0.43 16.25
C ARG A 162 1.17 0.06 17.72
N VAL A 163 1.16 1.04 18.63
CA VAL A 163 1.18 0.80 20.07
C VAL A 163 -0.06 0.02 20.51
N VAL A 164 -1.25 0.51 20.13
CA VAL A 164 -2.52 -0.17 20.42
C VAL A 164 -2.55 -1.54 19.77
N ARG A 165 -2.05 -1.69 18.54
CA ARG A 165 -2.00 -3.01 17.89
C ARG A 165 -1.15 -4.03 18.66
N ALA A 166 -0.01 -3.61 19.21
CA ALA A 166 0.82 -4.49 20.03
C ALA A 166 0.11 -4.91 21.32
N LEU A 167 -0.63 -3.97 21.95
CA LEU A 167 -1.47 -4.26 23.10
C LEU A 167 -2.63 -5.21 22.77
N GLU A 168 -3.29 -5.05 21.61
CA GLU A 168 -4.34 -5.96 21.14
C GLU A 168 -3.83 -7.40 20.98
N ILE A 169 -2.61 -7.58 20.47
CA ILE A 169 -1.99 -8.90 20.32
C ILE A 169 -1.77 -9.53 21.69
N HIS A 170 -1.12 -8.80 22.61
CA HIS A 170 -0.85 -9.29 23.96
C HIS A 170 -2.16 -9.59 24.72
N ALA A 171 -3.16 -8.71 24.65
CA ALA A 171 -4.43 -8.89 25.35
C ALA A 171 -5.18 -10.15 24.91
N GLN A 172 -5.05 -10.56 23.64
CA GLN A 172 -5.75 -11.74 23.11
C GLN A 172 -4.95 -13.04 23.24
N THR A 173 -3.62 -12.96 23.25
CA THR A 173 -2.76 -14.15 23.18
C THR A 173 -1.96 -14.41 24.46
N GLY A 174 -1.80 -13.41 25.32
CA GLY A 174 -0.83 -13.41 26.41
C GLY A 174 0.62 -13.29 25.95
N VAL A 175 0.89 -13.21 24.64
CA VAL A 175 2.23 -13.23 24.07
C VAL A 175 2.59 -11.83 23.51
N PRO A 176 3.78 -11.28 23.81
CA PRO A 176 4.22 -9.99 23.29
C PRO A 176 4.32 -9.94 21.75
N ALA A 177 4.03 -8.78 21.16
CA ALA A 177 4.14 -8.58 19.71
C ALA A 177 5.58 -8.65 19.19
N SER A 178 6.58 -8.43 20.05
CA SER A 178 8.00 -8.66 19.75
C SER A 178 8.32 -10.14 19.52
N GLU A 179 7.69 -11.05 20.27
CA GLU A 179 7.87 -12.49 20.13
C GLU A 179 7.24 -13.02 18.85
N PHE A 180 6.02 -12.58 18.53
CA PHE A 180 5.38 -12.82 17.22
C PHE A 180 6.27 -12.41 16.05
N ARG A 181 6.96 -11.26 16.16
CA ARG A 181 7.87 -10.79 15.11
C ARG A 181 9.13 -11.65 14.97
N LYS A 182 9.66 -12.17 16.08
CA LYS A 182 10.80 -13.09 16.03
C LYS A 182 10.41 -14.39 15.36
N ALA A 183 9.24 -14.95 15.71
CA ALA A 183 8.71 -16.15 15.05
C ALA A 183 8.54 -15.94 13.53
N HIS A 184 8.09 -14.75 13.11
CA HIS A 184 7.97 -14.39 11.69
C HIS A 184 9.31 -14.37 10.95
N ALA A 185 10.37 -13.86 11.59
CA ALA A 185 11.68 -13.73 10.96
C ALA A 185 12.34 -15.07 10.58
N PHE A 186 11.83 -16.19 11.11
CA PHE A 186 12.31 -17.54 10.80
C PHE A 186 11.45 -18.25 9.75
N LEU A 187 10.34 -17.66 9.30
CA LEU A 187 9.51 -18.27 8.26
C LEU A 187 10.15 -18.06 6.88
N PRO A 188 10.12 -19.10 6.01
CA PRO A 188 10.56 -18.93 4.63
C PRO A 188 9.63 -17.98 3.88
N ASP A 189 10.16 -17.36 2.83
CA ASP A 189 9.35 -16.62 1.87
C ASP A 189 8.24 -17.51 1.30
N ARG A 190 7.04 -16.94 1.17
CA ARG A 190 5.85 -17.63 0.66
C ARG A 190 5.94 -17.96 -0.82
N TYR A 191 6.67 -17.13 -1.56
CA TYR A 191 6.88 -17.27 -3.00
C TYR A 191 8.36 -17.03 -3.32
N PRO A 192 8.91 -17.66 -4.36
CA PRO A 192 10.11 -17.14 -4.99
C PRO A 192 9.76 -15.84 -5.72
N PHE A 193 10.59 -14.80 -5.57
CA PHE A 193 10.30 -13.50 -6.18
C PHE A 193 11.55 -12.74 -6.62
N ARG A 194 11.35 -11.82 -7.55
CA ARG A 194 12.30 -10.74 -7.88
C ARG A 194 11.64 -9.40 -7.57
N LEU A 195 12.22 -8.67 -6.60
CA LEU A 195 11.70 -7.38 -6.17
C LEU A 195 12.50 -6.25 -6.82
N PHE A 196 11.90 -5.58 -7.79
CA PHE A 196 12.47 -4.39 -8.42
C PHE A 196 11.79 -3.14 -7.89
N VAL A 197 12.58 -2.17 -7.42
CA VAL A 197 12.09 -0.90 -6.88
C VAL A 197 12.54 0.23 -7.78
N LEU A 198 11.59 0.90 -8.45
CA LEU A 198 11.90 2.03 -9.32
C LEU A 198 12.40 3.22 -8.50
N GLU A 199 13.61 3.70 -8.82
CA GLU A 199 14.26 4.83 -8.14
C GLU A 199 14.59 5.95 -9.14
N PRO A 200 13.59 6.73 -9.61
CA PRO A 200 13.84 7.94 -10.38
C PRO A 200 14.60 8.97 -9.55
N ALA A 201 15.34 9.85 -10.24
CA ALA A 201 15.95 11.01 -9.60
C ALA A 201 14.87 11.84 -8.86
N ARG A 202 15.24 12.37 -7.70
CA ARG A 202 14.28 13.05 -6.81
C ARG A 202 13.58 14.23 -7.49
N GLU A 203 14.33 14.99 -8.29
CA GLU A 203 13.83 16.15 -9.03
C GLU A 203 12.77 15.74 -10.05
N ASP A 204 13.06 14.72 -10.86
CA ASP A 204 12.12 14.14 -11.82
C ASP A 204 10.87 13.58 -11.13
N LEU A 205 11.06 12.87 -10.01
CA LEU A 205 9.95 12.32 -9.23
C LEU A 205 9.04 13.43 -8.74
N TYR A 206 9.59 14.54 -8.25
CA TYR A 206 8.82 15.66 -7.73
C TYR A 206 8.11 16.42 -8.85
N ALA A 207 8.77 16.62 -10.00
CA ALA A 207 8.15 17.20 -11.17
C ALA A 207 6.95 16.35 -11.65
N ARG A 208 7.12 15.01 -11.73
CA ARG A 208 6.04 14.08 -12.08
C ARG A 208 4.89 14.09 -11.06
N ILE A 209 5.21 14.16 -9.76
CA ILE A 209 4.18 14.28 -8.70
C ILE A 209 3.36 15.55 -8.89
N ASN A 210 4.01 16.69 -9.14
CA ASN A 210 3.33 17.96 -9.33
C ASN A 210 2.41 17.92 -10.55
N ALA A 211 2.96 17.53 -11.71
CA ALA A 211 2.19 17.44 -12.95
C ALA A 211 1.00 16.46 -12.83
N ARG A 212 1.21 15.29 -12.20
CA ARG A 212 0.14 14.33 -11.95
C ARG A 212 -0.93 14.88 -11.00
N THR A 213 -0.53 15.65 -9.98
CA THR A 213 -1.47 16.27 -9.05
C THR A 213 -2.35 17.29 -9.78
N GLU A 214 -1.74 18.19 -10.56
CA GLU A 214 -2.47 19.15 -11.38
C GLU A 214 -3.45 18.45 -12.33
N ALA A 215 -3.00 17.39 -13.00
CA ALA A 215 -3.84 16.59 -13.89
C ALA A 215 -5.02 15.93 -13.16
N MET A 216 -4.85 15.43 -11.93
CA MET A 216 -5.96 14.87 -11.15
C MET A 216 -7.05 15.91 -10.86
N PHE A 217 -6.65 17.11 -10.41
CA PHE A 217 -7.62 18.18 -10.14
C PHE A 217 -8.30 18.67 -11.42
N ALA A 218 -7.54 18.81 -12.51
CA ALA A 218 -8.08 19.17 -13.82
C ALA A 218 -9.05 18.11 -14.38
N ALA A 219 -8.83 16.83 -14.07
CA ALA A 219 -9.70 15.73 -14.47
C ALA A 219 -11.00 15.63 -13.64
N GLY A 220 -11.21 16.50 -12.64
CA GLY A 220 -12.45 16.55 -11.87
C GLY A 220 -12.39 15.81 -10.53
N LEU A 221 -11.22 15.70 -9.88
CA LEU A 221 -11.10 15.10 -8.54
C LEU A 221 -12.07 15.69 -7.50
N VAL A 222 -12.31 17.01 -7.56
CA VAL A 222 -13.25 17.68 -6.64
C VAL A 222 -14.69 17.22 -6.89
N ASP A 223 -15.07 17.03 -8.15
CA ASP A 223 -16.41 16.58 -8.54
C ASP A 223 -16.62 15.09 -8.22
N GLU A 224 -15.61 14.25 -8.47
CA GLU A 224 -15.61 12.84 -8.02
C GLU A 224 -15.80 12.77 -6.50
N THR A 225 -15.04 13.57 -5.74
CA THR A 225 -15.14 13.61 -4.28
C THR A 225 -16.53 14.04 -3.82
N ARG A 226 -17.09 15.09 -4.43
CA ARG A 226 -18.45 15.57 -4.13
C ARG A 226 -19.49 14.49 -4.40
N ALA A 227 -19.39 13.79 -5.53
CA ALA A 227 -20.30 12.71 -5.90
C ALA A 227 -20.20 11.52 -4.94
N LEU A 228 -18.99 11.12 -4.55
CA LEU A 228 -18.77 10.05 -3.58
C LEU A 228 -19.36 10.38 -2.21
N MET A 229 -19.18 11.63 -1.74
CA MET A 229 -19.79 12.10 -0.50
C MET A 229 -21.32 12.07 -0.56
N ALA A 230 -21.91 12.56 -1.66
CA ALA A 230 -23.36 12.53 -1.86
C ALA A 230 -23.94 11.10 -1.91
N ARG A 231 -23.14 10.12 -2.31
CA ARG A 231 -23.49 8.69 -2.30
C ARG A 231 -23.33 8.00 -0.95
N GLY A 232 -22.94 8.74 0.10
CA GLY A 232 -22.76 8.19 1.45
C GLY A 232 -21.36 7.62 1.73
N TYR A 233 -20.39 7.86 0.84
CA TYR A 233 -19.01 7.36 1.01
C TYR A 233 -18.05 8.35 1.68
N ALA A 234 -18.59 9.36 2.39
CA ALA A 234 -17.77 10.35 3.09
C ALA A 234 -16.84 9.74 4.15
N GLU A 235 -17.25 8.63 4.76
CA GLU A 235 -16.49 7.92 5.80
C GLU A 235 -15.78 6.66 5.29
N ALA A 236 -15.82 6.43 3.97
CA ALA A 236 -15.08 5.33 3.33
C ALA A 236 -13.57 5.47 3.57
N ALA A 237 -12.87 4.34 3.73
CA ALA A 237 -11.44 4.36 4.01
C ALA A 237 -10.60 5.16 2.98
N PRO A 238 -10.87 5.07 1.65
CA PRO A 238 -10.13 5.85 0.65
C PRO A 238 -10.30 7.36 0.74
N MET A 239 -11.40 7.84 1.35
CA MET A 239 -11.64 9.29 1.54
C MET A 239 -10.58 9.94 2.46
N ARG A 240 -9.82 9.12 3.19
CA ARG A 240 -8.71 9.54 4.07
C ARG A 240 -7.36 9.57 3.36
N SER A 241 -7.30 9.24 2.07
CA SER A 241 -6.06 9.24 1.30
C SER A 241 -5.70 10.62 0.77
N VAL A 242 -4.40 10.82 0.49
CA VAL A 242 -3.88 12.05 -0.12
C VAL A 242 -4.56 12.27 -1.48
N GLY A 243 -4.99 13.49 -1.75
CA GLY A 243 -5.86 13.83 -2.88
C GLY A 243 -7.31 14.00 -2.41
N TYR A 244 -7.94 12.95 -1.89
CA TYR A 244 -9.33 13.02 -1.40
C TYR A 244 -9.48 13.88 -0.14
N VAL A 245 -8.51 13.84 0.77
CA VAL A 245 -8.53 14.72 1.97
C VAL A 245 -8.58 16.20 1.57
N GLN A 246 -7.76 16.59 0.59
CA GLN A 246 -7.69 17.95 0.07
C GLN A 246 -8.91 18.31 -0.77
N ALA A 247 -9.35 17.41 -1.65
CA ALA A 247 -10.56 17.62 -2.45
C ALA A 247 -11.81 17.74 -1.56
N ARG A 248 -11.94 16.96 -0.50
CA ARG A 248 -13.01 17.09 0.51
C ARG A 248 -12.93 18.45 1.20
N ALA A 249 -11.74 18.95 1.54
CA ALA A 249 -11.59 20.28 2.10
C ALA A 249 -12.07 21.39 1.15
N VAL A 250 -11.91 21.22 -0.17
CA VAL A 250 -12.50 22.13 -1.18
C VAL A 250 -14.03 22.01 -1.20
N VAL A 251 -14.56 20.79 -1.21
CA VAL A 251 -16.02 20.55 -1.19
C VAL A 251 -16.67 21.19 0.04
N ASP A 252 -16.00 21.12 1.20
CA ASP A 252 -16.45 21.69 2.47
C ASP A 252 -16.19 23.20 2.61
N GLY A 253 -15.60 23.86 1.61
CA GLY A 253 -15.30 25.30 1.63
C GLY A 253 -14.14 25.71 2.56
N ARG A 254 -13.31 24.75 2.97
CA ARG A 254 -12.16 24.95 3.90
C ARG A 254 -10.84 25.24 3.17
N MET A 255 -10.77 24.99 1.86
CA MET A 255 -9.61 25.25 1.00
C MET A 255 -10.09 25.72 -0.38
N SER A 256 -9.30 26.56 -1.04
CA SER A 256 -9.42 26.78 -2.48
C SER A 256 -8.84 25.60 -3.27
N VAL A 257 -9.23 25.46 -4.54
CA VAL A 257 -8.66 24.45 -5.45
C VAL A 257 -7.14 24.61 -5.58
N ALA A 258 -6.64 25.85 -5.65
CA ALA A 258 -5.22 26.13 -5.77
C ALA A 258 -4.43 25.67 -4.53
N GLU A 259 -4.95 25.95 -3.32
CA GLU A 259 -4.35 25.46 -2.07
C GLU A 259 -4.36 23.94 -1.99
N ALA A 260 -5.48 23.31 -2.38
CA ALA A 260 -5.62 21.86 -2.38
C ALA A 260 -4.63 21.17 -3.32
N ILE A 261 -4.34 21.74 -4.49
CA ILE A 261 -3.31 21.24 -5.42
C ILE A 261 -1.93 21.30 -4.76
N GLN A 262 -1.57 22.43 -4.16
CA GLN A 262 -0.26 22.61 -3.52
C GLN A 262 -0.07 21.66 -2.33
N ASP A 263 -1.10 21.52 -1.49
CA ASP A 263 -1.08 20.63 -0.33
C ASP A 263 -1.03 19.15 -0.76
N THR A 264 -1.83 18.76 -1.75
CA THR A 264 -1.81 17.39 -2.31
C THR A 264 -0.43 17.04 -2.84
N ALA A 265 0.21 17.94 -3.59
CA ALA A 265 1.54 17.72 -4.13
C ALA A 265 2.57 17.56 -3.00
N GLN A 266 2.47 18.39 -1.94
CA GLN A 266 3.35 18.30 -0.77
C GLN A 266 3.20 16.95 -0.03
N GLU A 267 1.97 16.55 0.27
CA GLU A 267 1.69 15.28 0.95
C GLU A 267 2.08 14.07 0.10
N THR A 268 1.89 14.16 -1.22
CA THR A 268 2.30 13.11 -2.16
C THR A 268 3.83 12.95 -2.18
N ARG A 269 4.61 14.04 -2.12
CA ARG A 269 6.08 13.97 -1.97
C ARG A 269 6.50 13.34 -0.64
N ARG A 270 5.82 13.69 0.46
CA ARG A 270 6.06 13.07 1.78
C ARG A 270 5.74 11.59 1.75
N TYR A 271 4.64 11.19 1.11
CA TYR A 271 4.26 9.80 0.91
C TYR A 271 5.28 9.02 0.07
N ALA A 272 5.70 9.56 -1.08
CA ALA A 272 6.74 8.97 -1.91
C ALA A 272 8.05 8.74 -1.15
N LYS A 273 8.47 9.71 -0.32
CA LYS A 273 9.64 9.56 0.57
C LYS A 273 9.45 8.40 1.55
N ARG A 274 8.28 8.29 2.19
CA ARG A 274 7.95 7.18 3.11
C ARG A 274 8.00 5.83 2.41
N GLN A 275 7.50 5.73 1.17
CA GLN A 275 7.56 4.51 0.36
C GLN A 275 9.01 4.09 0.09
N LEU A 276 9.87 5.02 -0.35
CA LEU A 276 11.30 4.72 -0.56
C LEU A 276 12.00 4.30 0.74
N THR A 277 11.72 4.98 1.86
CA THR A 277 12.25 4.58 3.18
C THR A 277 11.81 3.17 3.58
N TRP A 278 10.58 2.78 3.22
CA TRP A 278 10.08 1.42 3.44
C TRP A 278 10.86 0.41 2.59
N PHE A 279 10.93 0.64 1.27
CA PHE A 279 11.57 -0.32 0.35
C PHE A 279 13.06 -0.50 0.60
N ARG A 280 13.77 0.51 1.13
CA ARG A 280 15.19 0.39 1.50
C ARG A 280 15.45 -0.60 2.63
N LYS A 281 14.40 -1.01 3.34
CA LYS A 281 14.48 -2.01 4.42
C LYS A 281 14.05 -3.40 3.95
N GLU A 282 13.58 -3.55 2.72
CA GLU A 282 13.18 -4.86 2.18
C GLU A 282 14.41 -5.62 1.70
N ALA A 283 14.62 -6.81 2.25
CA ALA A 283 15.70 -7.69 1.84
C ALA A 283 15.46 -8.16 0.40
N GLY A 284 16.53 -8.22 -0.40
CA GLY A 284 16.46 -8.66 -1.79
C GLY A 284 15.86 -7.64 -2.77
N ALA A 285 15.56 -6.42 -2.33
CA ALA A 285 15.13 -5.34 -3.22
C ALA A 285 16.27 -4.86 -4.14
N VAL A 286 16.04 -4.90 -5.45
CA VAL A 286 16.92 -4.35 -6.47
C VAL A 286 16.40 -2.96 -6.86
N PHE A 287 17.14 -1.91 -6.53
CA PHE A 287 16.78 -0.54 -6.90
C PHE A 287 17.21 -0.27 -8.33
N VAL A 288 16.27 0.19 -9.16
CA VAL A 288 16.48 0.37 -10.59
C VAL A 288 16.26 1.83 -10.97
N PRO A 289 17.31 2.57 -11.39
CA PRO A 289 17.15 3.91 -11.92
C PRO A 289 16.61 3.89 -13.36
N PRO A 290 16.03 5.00 -13.85
CA PRO A 290 15.73 5.17 -15.27
C PRO A 290 17.00 4.95 -16.14
N PRO A 291 16.88 4.39 -17.36
CA PRO A 291 15.65 4.09 -18.09
C PRO A 291 15.01 2.71 -17.76
N TYR A 292 15.38 2.11 -16.62
CA TYR A 292 14.86 0.84 -16.11
C TYR A 292 15.29 -0.41 -16.89
N ASP A 293 16.44 -0.38 -17.56
CA ASP A 293 16.90 -1.48 -18.41
C ASP A 293 17.13 -2.80 -17.66
N ALA A 294 17.56 -2.74 -16.39
CA ALA A 294 17.73 -3.95 -15.57
C ALA A 294 16.44 -4.76 -15.45
N LEU A 295 15.26 -4.12 -15.47
CA LEU A 295 13.96 -4.81 -15.48
C LEU A 295 13.63 -5.45 -16.83
N ARG A 296 14.15 -4.87 -17.92
CA ARG A 296 13.93 -5.36 -19.30
C ARG A 296 14.83 -6.56 -19.62
N GLU A 297 16.03 -6.61 -19.05
CA GLU A 297 17.03 -7.66 -19.28
C GLU A 297 16.85 -8.90 -18.39
N HIS A 298 16.27 -8.75 -17.20
CA HIS A 298 16.06 -9.84 -16.22
C HIS A 298 14.72 -10.57 -16.36
N SER A 299 14.14 -10.55 -17.57
CA SER A 299 12.97 -11.37 -17.94
C SER A 299 13.23 -12.85 -17.62
N PRO A 300 12.24 -13.61 -17.12
CA PRO A 300 12.39 -15.05 -16.85
C PRO A 300 12.85 -15.89 -18.07
N GLN A 301 12.85 -15.34 -19.28
CA GLN A 301 13.40 -15.98 -20.48
C GLN A 301 14.93 -15.88 -20.62
N SER A 302 15.63 -14.99 -19.89
CA SER A 302 17.09 -14.81 -20.04
C SER A 302 17.94 -15.76 -19.19
N LEU A 303 17.32 -16.73 -18.50
CA LEU A 303 18.00 -17.72 -17.65
C LEU A 303 17.43 -19.13 -17.87
N GLY A 304 17.32 -19.53 -19.14
CA GLY A 304 17.31 -20.94 -19.54
C GLY A 304 18.73 -21.47 -19.65
#